data_AF-A0AA51PGR1-F1
#
_entry.id   AF-A0AA51PGR1-F1
#
_cell.length_a   1.000
_cell.length_b   1.000
_cell.length_c   1.000
_cell.angle_alpha   90.00
_cell.angle_beta   90.00
_cell.angle_gamma   90.00
#
_symmetry.space_group_name_H-M   'P 1'
#
loop_
_entity.id
_entity.type
_entity.pdbx_description
1 polymer ?
#
loop_
_entity_poly.entity_id
_entity_poly.type
_entity_poly.pdbx_seq_one_letter_code
_entity_poly.pdbx_strand_id
1 'polypeptide(L)'
;LLELIVKLSRILQAKKSKINKLKEYNCEAEKRKSFGQRMPEDFERKYAAVVIDLERMNMDLQEYINKIQGYCQQIAPGPSLAAMLAPSHLREKCREEAALLVEKNNNGSIKDNNIIEVITDLTALMLQVKSLSDSDQNAYELSVLQGTMDQIKTKLEPQYQKIFQTHVELHMQRIQMGLG
;
A
#
# COMPACT_ATOMS: atom_id res chain seq x y z
N LEU A 1 -17.17 -15.12 -7.64
CA LEU A 1 -16.92 -13.79 -8.26
C LEU A 1 -18.06 -12.80 -8.02
N LEU A 2 -19.31 -13.11 -8.42
CA LEU A 2 -20.45 -12.18 -8.28
C LEU A 2 -20.67 -11.70 -6.83
N GLU A 3 -20.61 -12.61 -5.85
CA GLU A 3 -20.73 -12.27 -4.42
C GLU A 3 -19.63 -11.31 -3.94
N LEU A 4 -18.38 -11.50 -4.41
CA LEU A 4 -17.25 -10.63 -4.06
C LEU A 4 -17.44 -9.22 -4.64
N ILE A 5 -17.92 -9.13 -5.89
CA ILE A 5 -18.23 -7.85 -6.54
C ILE A 5 -19.36 -7.10 -5.79
N VAL A 6 -20.39 -7.83 -5.34
CA VAL A 6 -21.48 -7.25 -4.54
C VAL A 6 -20.96 -6.74 -3.19
N LYS A 7 -20.11 -7.52 -2.49
CA LYS A 7 -19.48 -7.09 -1.24
C LYS A 7 -18.59 -5.86 -1.44
N LEU A 8 -17.75 -5.86 -2.49
CA LEU A 8 -16.90 -4.73 -2.86
C LEU A 8 -17.72 -3.47 -3.11
N SER A 9 -18.78 -3.56 -3.93
CA SER A 9 -19.67 -2.44 -4.23
C SER A 9 -20.31 -1.87 -2.96
N ARG A 10 -20.79 -2.73 -2.06
CA ARG A 10 -21.37 -2.31 -0.77
C ARG A 10 -20.36 -1.56 0.10
N ILE A 11 -19.11 -2.04 0.20
CA ILE A 11 -18.07 -1.36 0.98
C ILE A 11 -17.68 -0.03 0.33
N LEU A 12 -17.59 0.04 -1.00
CA LEU A 12 -17.35 1.29 -1.71
C LEU A 12 -18.44 2.33 -1.44
N GLN A 13 -19.71 1.93 -1.42
CA GLN A 13 -20.82 2.83 -1.07
C GLN A 13 -20.72 3.31 0.39
N ALA A 14 -20.42 2.41 1.33
CA ALA A 14 -20.23 2.77 2.74
C ALA A 14 -19.05 3.74 2.92
N LYS A 15 -17.91 3.46 2.27
CA LYS A 15 -16.72 4.32 2.27
C LYS A 15 -17.04 5.70 1.68
N LYS A 16 -17.80 5.78 0.59
CA LYS A 16 -18.25 7.05 0.00
C LYS A 16 -19.06 7.90 1.00
N SER A 17 -19.97 7.27 1.74
CA SER A 17 -20.74 7.95 2.80
C SER A 17 -19.83 8.48 3.92
N LYS A 18 -18.85 7.70 4.36
CA LYS A 18 -17.87 8.12 5.39
C LYS A 18 -16.96 9.25 4.92
N ILE A 19 -16.51 9.22 3.66
CA ILE A 19 -15.73 10.32 3.06
C ILE A 19 -16.54 11.62 3.05
N ASN A 20 -17.82 11.57 2.69
CA ASN A 20 -18.68 12.76 2.74
C ASN A 20 -18.80 13.30 4.16
N LYS A 21 -18.97 12.41 5.15
CA LYS A 21 -19.02 12.80 6.57
C LYS A 21 -17.70 13.41 7.06
N LEU A 22 -16.55 12.89 6.62
CA LEU A 22 -15.25 13.46 6.93
C LEU A 22 -15.08 14.86 6.31
N LYS A 23 -15.59 15.07 5.09
CA LYS A 23 -15.60 16.41 4.44
C LYS A 23 -16.47 17.40 5.22
N GLU A 24 -17.63 16.98 5.71
CA GLU A 24 -18.48 17.81 6.57
C GLU A 24 -17.74 18.23 7.84
N TYR A 25 -17.08 17.28 8.52
CA TYR A 25 -16.28 17.60 9.70
C TYR A 25 -15.09 18.52 9.38
N ASN A 26 -14.41 18.33 8.25
CA ASN A 26 -13.34 19.24 7.84
C ASN A 26 -13.86 20.67 7.66
N CYS A 27 -15.01 20.84 7.02
CA CYS A 27 -15.62 22.16 6.84
C CYS A 27 -16.01 22.79 8.19
N GLU A 28 -16.58 22.01 9.10
CA GLU A 28 -16.91 22.47 10.46
C GLU A 28 -15.65 22.86 11.26
N ALA A 29 -14.58 22.08 11.12
CA ALA A 29 -13.30 22.33 11.78
C ALA A 29 -12.63 23.61 11.25
N GLU A 30 -12.61 23.79 9.93
CA GLU A 30 -12.10 25.01 9.27
C GLU A 30 -12.87 26.25 9.73
N LYS A 31 -14.20 26.15 9.79
CA LYS A 31 -15.06 27.24 10.26
C LYS A 31 -14.75 27.59 11.72
N ARG A 32 -14.63 26.61 12.62
CA ARG A 32 -14.26 26.90 14.02
C ARG A 32 -12.89 27.54 14.15
N LYS A 33 -11.93 27.03 13.38
CA LYS A 33 -10.55 27.53 13.36
C LYS A 33 -10.49 28.98 12.88
N SER A 34 -11.29 29.36 11.89
CA SER A 34 -11.34 30.75 11.40
C SER A 34 -11.90 31.74 12.43
N PHE A 35 -12.77 31.27 13.34
CA PHE A 35 -13.24 32.05 14.49
C PHE A 35 -12.34 31.92 15.75
N GLY A 36 -11.18 31.26 15.64
CA GLY A 36 -10.26 31.07 16.77
C GLY A 36 -10.80 30.16 17.89
N GLN A 37 -11.84 29.38 17.61
CA GLN A 37 -12.48 28.50 18.60
C GLN A 37 -11.65 27.22 18.80
N ARG A 38 -11.55 26.75 20.05
CA ARG A 38 -10.97 25.43 20.34
C ARG A 38 -11.90 24.32 19.88
N MET A 39 -11.31 23.20 19.46
CA MET A 39 -12.07 22.02 19.08
C MET A 39 -12.60 21.31 20.33
N PRO A 40 -13.89 20.94 20.38
CA PRO A 40 -14.40 20.10 21.48
C PRO A 40 -13.80 18.69 21.41
N GLU A 41 -13.49 18.11 22.56
CA GLU A 41 -12.93 16.75 22.65
C GLU A 41 -13.86 15.70 22.00
N ASP A 42 -15.17 15.86 22.16
CA ASP A 42 -16.17 14.99 21.51
C ASP A 42 -16.13 15.06 19.98
N PHE A 43 -15.77 16.22 19.43
CA PHE A 43 -15.60 16.37 17.99
C PHE A 43 -14.35 15.62 17.53
N GLU A 44 -13.23 15.79 18.23
CA GLU A 44 -11.97 15.09 17.92
C GLU A 44 -12.14 13.57 17.97
N ARG A 45 -12.84 13.05 18.99
CA ARG A 45 -13.17 11.61 19.09
C ARG A 45 -14.00 11.13 17.90
N LYS A 46 -15.05 11.87 17.51
CA LYS A 46 -15.91 11.53 16.37
C LYS A 46 -15.13 11.59 15.05
N TYR A 47 -14.25 12.56 14.90
CA TYR A 47 -13.39 12.71 13.73
C TYR A 47 -12.43 11.52 13.61
N ALA A 48 -11.69 11.22 14.69
CA ALA A 48 -10.75 10.10 14.75
C ALA A 48 -11.43 8.75 14.46
N ALA A 49 -12.63 8.52 15.01
CA ALA A 49 -13.40 7.31 14.73
C ALA A 49 -13.73 7.15 13.24
N VAL A 50 -14.08 8.24 12.53
CA VAL A 50 -14.33 8.19 11.08
C VAL A 50 -13.05 7.88 10.30
N VAL A 51 -11.91 8.43 10.71
CA VAL A 51 -10.60 8.15 10.08
C VAL A 51 -10.21 6.68 10.25
N ILE A 52 -10.33 6.13 11.45
CA ILE A 52 -10.04 4.72 11.75
C ILE A 52 -10.98 3.80 10.96
N ASP A 53 -12.28 4.12 10.91
CA ASP A 53 -13.25 3.36 10.12
C ASP A 53 -12.89 3.35 8.62
N LEU A 54 -12.43 4.50 8.10
CA LEU A 54 -12.00 4.62 6.70
C LEU A 54 -10.74 3.79 6.42
N GLU A 55 -9.78 3.77 7.35
CA GLU A 55 -8.57 2.95 7.25
C GLU A 55 -8.91 1.47 7.23
N ARG A 56 -9.80 1.02 8.12
CA ARG A 56 -10.30 -0.36 8.12
C ARG A 56 -10.99 -0.72 6.80
N MET A 57 -11.85 0.15 6.30
CA MET A 57 -12.49 -0.06 4.99
C MET A 57 -11.48 -0.14 3.84
N ASN A 58 -10.36 0.59 3.91
CA ASN A 58 -9.29 0.49 2.92
C ASN A 58 -8.64 -0.89 2.95
N MET A 59 -8.35 -1.42 4.15
CA MET A 59 -7.79 -2.77 4.31
C MET A 59 -8.74 -3.84 3.75
N ASP A 60 -10.03 -3.76 4.11
CA ASP A 60 -11.05 -4.71 3.63
C ASP A 60 -11.18 -4.65 2.10
N LEU A 61 -11.24 -3.43 1.52
CA LEU A 61 -11.29 -3.25 0.07
C LEU A 61 -10.07 -3.84 -0.62
N GLN A 62 -8.87 -3.64 -0.06
CA GLN A 62 -7.65 -4.20 -0.62
C GLN A 62 -7.70 -5.73 -0.65
N GLU A 63 -8.20 -6.38 0.40
CA GLU A 63 -8.36 -7.83 0.45
C GLU A 63 -9.35 -8.33 -0.62
N TYR A 64 -10.50 -7.66 -0.77
CA TYR A 64 -11.49 -8.02 -1.80
C TYR A 64 -10.97 -7.80 -3.22
N ILE A 65 -10.22 -6.71 -3.46
CA ILE A 65 -9.58 -6.44 -4.75
C ILE A 65 -8.58 -7.55 -5.07
N ASN A 66 -7.69 -7.92 -4.14
CA ASN A 66 -6.71 -8.99 -4.34
C ASN A 66 -7.40 -10.32 -4.71
N LYS A 67 -8.52 -10.66 -4.05
CA LYS A 67 -9.31 -11.87 -4.38
C LYS A 67 -9.94 -11.80 -5.77
N ILE A 68 -10.56 -10.67 -6.11
CA ILE A 68 -11.20 -10.45 -7.42
C ILE A 68 -10.13 -10.51 -8.52
N GLN A 69 -8.97 -9.92 -8.29
CA GLN A 69 -7.81 -9.97 -9.18
C GLN A 69 -7.40 -11.42 -9.50
N GLY A 70 -7.28 -12.29 -8.49
CA GLY A 70 -7.00 -13.72 -8.69
C GLY A 70 -8.06 -14.46 -9.53
N TYR A 71 -9.34 -14.13 -9.38
CA TYR A 71 -10.39 -14.71 -10.24
C TYR A 71 -10.36 -14.16 -11.66
N CYS A 72 -10.08 -12.87 -11.85
CA CYS A 72 -9.99 -12.27 -13.17
C CYS A 72 -8.86 -12.91 -14.00
N GLN A 73 -7.73 -13.27 -13.38
CA GLN A 73 -6.64 -14.01 -14.03
C GLN A 73 -7.10 -15.32 -14.66
N GLN A 74 -8.03 -16.02 -14.01
CA GLN A 74 -8.56 -17.31 -14.49
C GLN A 74 -9.58 -17.17 -15.61
N ILE A 75 -10.24 -16.01 -15.72
CA ILE A 75 -11.46 -15.86 -16.54
C ILE A 75 -11.22 -15.00 -17.80
N ALA A 76 -10.29 -14.04 -17.79
CA ALA A 76 -10.09 -13.15 -18.94
C ALA A 76 -8.65 -12.60 -19.05
N PRO A 77 -7.74 -13.23 -19.82
CA PRO A 77 -6.43 -12.66 -20.13
C PRO A 77 -6.57 -11.53 -21.17
N GLY A 78 -7.19 -10.42 -20.78
CA GLY A 78 -7.39 -9.24 -21.63
C GLY A 78 -6.39 -8.11 -21.34
N PRO A 79 -6.06 -7.24 -22.31
CA PRO A 79 -5.11 -6.13 -22.14
C PRO A 79 -5.46 -5.16 -20.99
N SER A 80 -6.75 -4.92 -20.76
CA SER A 80 -7.23 -4.06 -19.66
C SER A 80 -7.05 -4.71 -18.28
N LEU A 81 -7.07 -6.05 -18.20
CA LEU A 81 -6.79 -6.77 -16.97
C LEU A 81 -5.28 -6.79 -16.69
N ALA A 82 -4.44 -6.94 -17.71
CA ALA A 82 -2.99 -6.87 -17.58
C ALA A 82 -2.53 -5.53 -16.94
N ALA A 83 -3.13 -4.40 -17.34
CA ALA A 83 -2.83 -3.10 -16.73
C ALA A 83 -3.29 -2.97 -15.27
N MET A 84 -4.43 -3.58 -14.90
CA MET A 84 -4.97 -3.53 -13.53
C MET A 84 -4.23 -4.49 -12.57
N LEU A 85 -3.65 -5.57 -13.11
CA LEU A 85 -2.91 -6.56 -12.35
C LEU A 85 -1.39 -6.31 -12.33
N ALA A 86 -0.88 -5.43 -13.21
CA ALA A 86 0.55 -5.11 -13.30
C ALA A 86 1.18 -4.78 -11.93
N PRO A 87 0.53 -3.98 -11.04
CA PRO A 87 1.14 -3.65 -9.76
C PRO A 87 1.29 -4.86 -8.81
N SER A 88 0.26 -5.70 -8.69
CA SER A 88 0.29 -6.89 -7.83
C SER A 88 1.23 -7.95 -8.39
N HIS A 89 1.23 -8.16 -9.71
CA HIS A 89 2.13 -9.12 -10.37
C HIS A 89 3.59 -8.71 -10.26
N LEU A 90 3.88 -7.41 -10.47
CA LEU A 90 5.23 -6.91 -10.32
C LEU A 90 5.73 -7.12 -8.89
N ARG A 91 4.88 -6.82 -7.89
CA ARG A 91 5.24 -7.03 -6.48
C ARG A 91 5.54 -8.50 -6.17
N GLU A 92 4.64 -9.39 -6.58
CA GLU A 92 4.76 -10.84 -6.31
C GLU A 92 5.96 -11.45 -7.02
N LYS A 93 6.12 -11.19 -8.33
CA LYS A 93 7.27 -11.64 -9.12
C LYS A 93 8.60 -11.18 -8.52
N CYS A 94 8.72 -9.89 -8.20
CA CYS A 94 9.94 -9.36 -7.60
C CYS A 94 10.21 -9.97 -6.21
N ARG A 95 9.17 -10.31 -5.45
CA ARG A 95 9.33 -10.95 -4.14
C ARG A 95 9.75 -12.41 -4.25
N GLU A 96 9.20 -13.17 -5.18
CA GLU A 96 9.63 -14.55 -5.47
C GLU A 96 11.08 -14.58 -5.94
N GLU A 97 11.44 -13.71 -6.89
CA GLU A 97 12.83 -13.59 -7.37
C GLU A 97 13.78 -13.18 -6.24
N ALA A 98 13.38 -12.23 -5.40
CA ALA A 98 14.15 -11.84 -4.22
C ALA A 98 14.35 -13.00 -3.23
N ALA A 99 13.32 -13.81 -2.99
CA ALA A 99 13.41 -14.95 -2.09
C ALA A 99 14.45 -15.96 -2.60
N LEU A 100 14.41 -16.29 -3.90
CA LEU A 100 15.38 -17.18 -4.54
C LEU A 100 16.81 -16.60 -4.49
N LEU A 101 16.97 -15.29 -4.72
CA LEU A 101 18.27 -14.63 -4.62
C LEU A 101 18.81 -14.68 -3.18
N VAL A 102 17.99 -14.37 -2.19
CA VAL A 102 18.41 -14.41 -0.78
C VAL A 102 18.75 -15.82 -0.36
N GLU A 103 17.92 -16.82 -0.70
CA GLU A 103 18.19 -18.23 -0.40
C GLU A 103 19.53 -18.68 -1.01
N LYS A 104 19.75 -18.40 -2.29
CA LYS A 104 20.98 -18.75 -3.01
C LYS A 104 22.23 -18.09 -2.42
N ASN A 105 22.11 -16.86 -1.89
CA ASN A 105 23.26 -16.10 -1.39
C ASN A 105 23.48 -16.22 0.13
N ASN A 106 22.46 -16.62 0.90
CA ASN A 106 22.55 -16.72 2.36
C ASN A 106 23.54 -17.81 2.80
N ASN A 107 23.66 -18.91 2.05
CA ASN A 107 24.59 -20.02 2.33
C ASN A 107 24.53 -20.53 3.79
N GLY A 108 23.37 -20.41 4.46
CA GLY A 108 23.18 -20.80 5.86
C GLY A 108 23.82 -19.88 6.90
N SER A 109 24.32 -18.70 6.50
CA SER A 109 24.97 -17.72 7.38
C SER A 109 23.96 -17.05 8.33
N ILE A 110 22.83 -16.62 7.79
CA ILE A 110 21.73 -16.02 8.55
C ILE A 110 20.69 -17.11 8.80
N LYS A 111 20.32 -17.31 10.07
CA LYS A 111 19.31 -18.30 10.50
C LYS A 111 18.05 -17.66 11.08
N ASP A 112 18.11 -16.36 11.35
CA ASP A 112 16.97 -15.60 11.85
C ASP A 112 15.99 -15.32 10.72
N ASN A 113 14.79 -15.89 10.81
CA ASN A 113 13.75 -15.75 9.80
C ASN A 113 13.28 -14.30 9.62
N ASN A 114 13.26 -13.49 10.68
CA ASN A 114 12.85 -12.09 10.60
C ASN A 114 13.87 -11.29 9.80
N ILE A 115 15.17 -11.54 10.03
CA ILE A 115 16.25 -10.89 9.28
C ILE A 115 16.22 -11.33 7.82
N ILE A 116 16.04 -12.63 7.55
CA ILE A 116 15.91 -13.15 6.18
C ILE A 116 14.72 -12.48 5.48
N GLU A 117 13.56 -12.38 6.13
CA GLU A 117 12.37 -11.75 5.55
C GLU A 117 12.60 -10.27 5.23
N VAL A 118 13.24 -9.51 6.12
CA VAL A 118 13.57 -8.10 5.87
C VAL A 118 14.55 -7.97 4.70
N ILE A 119 15.56 -8.82 4.62
CA ILE A 119 16.52 -8.83 3.48
C ILE A 119 15.78 -9.17 2.18
N THR A 120 14.88 -10.15 2.21
CA THR A 120 14.05 -10.51 1.05
C THR A 120 13.16 -9.35 0.62
N ASP A 121 12.47 -8.68 1.54
CA ASP A 121 11.58 -7.56 1.19
C ASP A 121 12.37 -6.35 0.67
N LEU A 122 13.56 -6.04 1.23
CA LEU A 122 14.47 -5.01 0.70
C LEU A 122 15.03 -5.38 -0.69
N THR A 123 15.36 -6.65 -0.91
CA THR A 123 15.83 -7.14 -2.22
C THR A 123 14.70 -7.04 -3.26
N ALA A 124 13.47 -7.36 -2.87
CA ALA A 124 12.30 -7.23 -3.72
C ALA A 124 12.04 -5.77 -4.10
N LEU A 125 12.20 -4.83 -3.16
CA LEU A 125 12.10 -3.39 -3.43
C LEU A 125 13.12 -2.94 -4.50
N MET A 126 14.35 -3.43 -4.43
CA MET A 126 15.37 -3.12 -5.45
C MET A 126 15.04 -3.71 -6.83
N LEU A 127 14.49 -4.94 -6.88
CA LEU A 127 14.06 -5.56 -8.15
C LEU A 127 12.86 -4.84 -8.77
N GLN A 128 11.96 -4.31 -7.95
CA GLN A 128 10.85 -3.47 -8.41
C GLN A 128 11.38 -2.20 -9.08
N VAL A 129 12.35 -1.50 -8.46
CA VAL A 129 12.99 -0.32 -9.04
C VAL A 129 13.64 -0.64 -10.39
N LYS A 130 14.37 -1.75 -10.49
CA LYS A 130 14.98 -2.20 -11.75
C LYS A 130 13.92 -2.46 -12.84
N SER A 131 12.84 -3.14 -12.48
CA SER A 131 11.79 -3.47 -13.44
C SER A 131 11.09 -2.21 -13.97
N LEU A 132 10.94 -1.20 -13.12
CA LEU A 132 10.35 0.11 -13.46
C LEU A 132 11.28 0.99 -14.29
N SER A 133 12.60 0.82 -14.19
CA SER A 133 13.55 1.53 -15.07
C SER A 133 13.63 0.93 -16.47
N ASP A 134 13.22 -0.34 -16.64
CA ASP A 134 13.29 -1.07 -17.90
C ASP A 134 11.97 -1.03 -18.71
N SER A 135 10.85 -0.55 -18.13
CA SER A 135 9.52 -0.51 -18.76
C SER A 135 9.10 0.89 -19.26
N ASP A 136 8.34 0.94 -20.36
CA ASP A 136 7.62 2.15 -20.78
C ASP A 136 6.54 2.45 -19.73
N GLN A 137 6.77 3.53 -18.99
CA GLN A 137 6.20 3.82 -17.69
C GLN A 137 4.66 3.81 -17.65
N ASN A 138 4.10 3.14 -16.64
CA ASN A 138 2.70 3.26 -16.26
C ASN A 138 2.58 3.72 -14.80
N ALA A 139 1.87 4.82 -14.53
CA ALA A 139 1.76 5.44 -13.21
C ALA A 139 1.24 4.47 -12.12
N TYR A 140 0.52 3.41 -12.50
CA TYR A 140 0.06 2.36 -11.59
C TYR A 140 1.21 1.50 -11.04
N GLU A 141 2.31 1.32 -11.76
CA GLU A 141 3.45 0.51 -11.32
C GLU A 141 4.28 1.25 -10.26
N LEU A 142 4.29 2.60 -10.27
CA LEU A 142 4.95 3.39 -9.21
C LEU A 142 4.29 3.22 -7.83
N SER A 143 2.99 2.92 -7.80
CA SER A 143 2.27 2.62 -6.54
C SER A 143 2.75 1.34 -5.86
N VAL A 144 3.43 0.45 -6.61
CA VAL A 144 3.98 -0.80 -6.09
C VAL A 144 5.04 -0.51 -5.04
N LEU A 145 5.98 0.39 -5.38
CA LEU A 145 7.10 0.78 -4.54
C LEU A 145 6.62 1.36 -3.21
N GLN A 146 5.62 2.26 -3.25
CA GLN A 146 5.08 2.85 -2.03
C GLN A 146 4.47 1.78 -1.12
N GLY A 147 3.65 0.89 -1.67
CA GLY A 147 3.06 -0.20 -0.89
C GLY A 147 4.11 -1.16 -0.30
N THR A 148 5.18 -1.46 -1.02
CA THR A 148 6.28 -2.30 -0.51
C THR A 148 7.05 -1.59 0.62
N MET A 149 7.32 -0.28 0.50
CA MET A 149 7.96 0.50 1.57
C MET A 149 7.13 0.53 2.84
N ASP A 150 5.82 0.75 2.74
CA ASP A 150 4.92 0.77 3.89
C ASP A 150 4.85 -0.60 4.57
N GLN A 151 4.87 -1.69 3.79
CA GLN A 151 4.93 -3.06 4.32
C GLN A 151 6.23 -3.35 5.07
N ILE A 152 7.39 -2.95 4.54
CA ILE A 152 8.67 -3.14 5.24
C ILE A 152 8.65 -2.33 6.55
N LYS A 153 8.23 -1.07 6.48
CA LYS A 153 8.18 -0.17 7.63
C LYS A 153 7.30 -0.67 8.77
N THR A 154 6.15 -1.28 8.45
CA THR A 154 5.22 -1.83 9.46
C THR A 154 5.75 -3.10 10.13
N LYS A 155 6.61 -3.87 9.46
CA LYS A 155 7.29 -5.05 10.05
C LYS A 155 8.48 -4.69 10.95
N LEU A 156 9.07 -3.51 10.75
CA LEU A 156 10.21 -3.05 11.55
C LEU A 156 9.77 -2.56 12.92
N GLU A 157 10.60 -2.87 13.93
CA GLU A 157 10.44 -2.31 15.27
C GLU A 157 10.50 -0.77 15.24
N PRO A 158 9.79 -0.07 16.15
CA PRO A 158 9.72 1.39 16.14
C PRO A 158 11.08 2.10 16.10
N GLN A 159 12.10 1.52 16.72
CA GLN A 159 13.47 2.05 16.73
C GLN A 159 14.14 2.05 15.35
N TYR A 160 13.78 1.10 14.48
CA TYR A 160 14.33 0.97 13.12
C TYR A 160 13.49 1.70 12.07
N GLN A 161 12.22 2.04 12.37
CA GLN A 161 11.36 2.77 11.44
C GLN A 161 11.94 4.14 11.05
N LYS A 162 12.55 4.88 12.00
CA LYS A 162 13.17 6.18 11.71
C LYS A 162 14.42 6.04 10.84
N ILE A 163 15.20 4.98 11.06
CA ILE A 163 16.37 4.66 10.24
C ILE A 163 15.92 4.32 8.81
N PHE A 164 14.90 3.48 8.66
CA PHE A 164 14.30 3.12 7.37
C PHE A 164 13.77 4.34 6.61
N GLN A 165 13.03 5.23 7.28
CA GLN A 165 12.53 6.48 6.69
C GLN A 165 13.66 7.32 6.08
N THR A 166 14.75 7.47 6.83
CA THR A 166 15.85 8.36 6.45
C THR A 166 16.72 7.75 5.34
N HIS A 167 17.01 6.45 5.44
CA HIS A 167 18.01 5.80 4.58
C HIS A 167 17.41 5.01 3.41
N VAL A 168 16.11 4.71 3.44
CA VAL A 168 15.45 3.94 2.37
C VAL A 168 14.32 4.77 1.78
N GLU A 169 13.32 5.16 2.58
CA GLU A 169 12.09 5.79 2.09
C GLU A 169 12.37 7.11 1.35
N LEU A 170 13.19 7.99 1.93
CA LEU A 170 13.58 9.25 1.29
C LEU A 170 14.29 9.04 -0.07
N HIS A 171 15.18 8.06 -0.15
CA HIS A 171 15.92 7.76 -1.38
C HIS A 171 15.02 7.14 -2.44
N MET A 172 14.12 6.25 -2.05
CA MET A 172 13.14 5.63 -2.94
C MET A 172 12.14 6.65 -3.48
N GLN A 173 11.69 7.61 -2.67
CA GLN A 173 10.85 8.71 -3.14
C GLN A 173 11.57 9.57 -4.20
N ARG A 174 12.87 9.82 -4.04
CA ARG A 174 13.67 10.53 -5.05
C ARG A 174 13.79 9.73 -6.34
N ILE A 175 14.01 8.42 -6.23
CA ILE A 175 14.05 7.52 -7.39
C ILE A 175 12.69 7.52 -8.10
N GLN A 176 11.58 7.41 -7.37
CA GLN A 176 10.22 7.50 -7.91
C GLN A 176 9.98 8.82 -8.66
N MET A 177 10.44 9.96 -8.12
CA MET A 177 10.33 11.25 -8.81
C MET A 177 11.16 11.32 -10.10
N GLY A 178 12.27 10.57 -10.19
CA GLY A 178 13.07 10.47 -11.41
C GLY A 178 12.55 9.45 -12.43
N LEU A 179 11.67 8.54 -11.99
CA LEU A 179 11.00 7.53 -12.81
C LEU A 179 9.61 7.96 -13.30
N GLY A 180 9.18 9.20 -13.03
CA GLY A 180 7.87 9.73 -13.40
C GLY A 180 7.93 11.01 -14.22
#